data_AF-A0A3D1QA15-F1
#
_entry.id   AF-A0A3D1QA15-F1
#
_cell.length_a   1.000
_cell.length_b   1.000
_cell.length_c   1.000
_cell.angle_alpha   90.00
_cell.angle_beta   90.00
_cell.angle_gamma   90.00
#
_symmetry.space_group_name_H-M   'P 1'
#
loop_
_entity.id
_entity.type
_entity.pdbx_description
1 polymer ?
#
loop_
_entity_poly.entity_id
_entity_poly.type
_entity_poly.pdbx_seq_one_letter_code
_entity_poly.pdbx_strand_id
1 'polypeptide(L)'
;IGIVGEILVKYHPAANNNIVKILEHAGAEVIVPDLLDFFLYCAYDYLYNYRYLYGKKRYLLAGKYLIHYLEKKRSFMKSLLQNSQRFTSPSSIYHKADLASQVMSLGHHCGEG
;
A
#
# COMPACT_ATOMS: atom_id res chain seq x y z
N ILE A 1 -12.98 -8.32 5.73
CA ILE A 1 -12.62 -7.42 6.85
C ILE A 1 -11.19 -6.94 6.65
N GLY A 2 -10.95 -5.63 6.58
CA GLY A 2 -9.60 -5.06 6.45
C GLY A 2 -8.95 -4.80 7.80
N ILE A 3 -7.66 -5.12 7.95
CA ILE A 3 -6.90 -4.81 9.18
C ILE A 3 -6.19 -3.46 9.03
N VAL A 4 -6.46 -2.55 9.96
CA VAL A 4 -5.83 -1.22 10.06
C VAL A 4 -5.13 -1.10 11.41
N GLY A 5 -3.99 -0.44 11.45
CA GLY A 5 -3.15 -0.30 12.64
C GLY A 5 -1.70 -0.03 12.28
N GLU A 6 -0.86 0.11 13.31
CA GLU A 6 0.59 0.29 13.18
C GLU A 6 1.25 -0.89 12.46
N ILE A 7 2.38 -0.63 11.79
CA ILE A 7 3.00 -1.62 10.90
C ILE A 7 3.38 -2.91 11.63
N LEU A 8 3.94 -2.82 12.83
CA LEU A 8 4.34 -3.98 13.62
C LEU A 8 3.12 -4.82 14.02
N VAL A 9 2.10 -4.16 14.59
CA VAL A 9 0.87 -4.83 15.00
C VAL A 9 0.16 -5.43 13.78
N LYS A 10 0.08 -4.71 12.66
CA LYS A 10 -0.60 -5.18 11.45
C LYS A 10 0.00 -6.47 10.89
N TYR A 11 1.34 -6.58 10.84
CA TYR A 11 2.01 -7.68 10.13
C TYR A 11 2.58 -8.79 11.03
N HIS A 12 2.87 -8.52 12.31
CA HIS A 12 3.47 -9.51 13.21
C HIS A 12 2.39 -10.30 13.97
N PRO A 13 2.23 -11.63 13.76
CA PRO A 13 1.13 -12.40 14.35
C PRO A 13 1.08 -12.37 15.88
N ALA A 14 2.23 -12.34 16.56
CA ALA A 14 2.24 -12.23 18.02
C ALA A 14 1.87 -10.82 18.51
N ALA A 15 2.11 -9.77 17.71
CA ALA A 15 1.84 -8.39 18.10
C ALA A 15 0.34 -8.03 17.95
N ASN A 16 -0.35 -8.64 16.97
CA ASN A 16 -1.81 -8.52 16.84
C ASN A 16 -2.61 -9.63 17.53
N ASN A 17 -2.00 -10.39 18.43
CA ASN A 17 -2.67 -11.49 19.13
C ASN A 17 -3.35 -12.50 18.17
N ASN A 18 -2.75 -12.75 17.00
CA ASN A 18 -3.27 -13.64 15.96
C ASN A 18 -4.68 -13.27 15.46
N ILE A 19 -5.04 -11.98 15.44
CA ILE A 19 -6.38 -11.52 15.06
C ILE A 19 -6.86 -12.03 13.70
N VAL A 20 -5.94 -12.22 12.74
CA VAL A 20 -6.25 -12.79 11.41
C VAL A 20 -6.91 -14.16 11.56
N LYS A 21 -6.29 -15.06 12.33
CA LYS A 21 -6.81 -16.43 12.55
C LYS A 21 -8.15 -16.39 13.26
N ILE A 22 -8.30 -15.52 14.26
CA ILE A 22 -9.55 -15.39 15.02
C ILE A 22 -10.70 -14.98 14.10
N LEU A 23 -10.48 -13.99 13.23
CA LEU A 23 -11.48 -13.53 12.28
C LEU A 23 -11.78 -14.58 11.20
N GLU A 24 -10.76 -15.28 10.69
CA GLU A 24 -10.95 -16.37 9.73
C GLU A 24 -11.74 -17.54 10.35
N HIS A 25 -11.48 -17.89 11.61
CA HIS A 25 -12.26 -18.89 12.35
C HIS A 25 -13.71 -18.48 12.59
N ALA A 26 -13.98 -17.17 12.69
CA ALA A 26 -15.34 -16.63 12.74
C ALA A 26 -16.02 -16.58 11.36
N GLY A 27 -15.37 -17.08 10.30
CA GLY A 27 -15.91 -17.14 8.94
C GLY A 27 -15.71 -15.85 8.14
N ALA A 28 -14.92 -14.89 8.62
CA ALA A 28 -14.62 -13.67 7.88
C ALA A 28 -13.44 -13.86 6.92
N GLU A 29 -13.57 -13.35 5.70
CA GLU A 29 -12.43 -13.17 4.81
C GLU A 29 -11.62 -11.95 5.28
N VAL A 30 -10.38 -12.18 5.69
CA VAL A 30 -9.49 -11.12 6.18
C VAL A 30 -8.60 -10.63 5.05
N ILE A 31 -8.61 -9.32 4.80
CA ILE A 31 -7.76 -8.68 3.80
C ILE A 31 -6.67 -7.92 4.55
N VAL A 32 -5.44 -8.40 4.45
CA VAL A 32 -4.24 -7.72 4.96
C VAL A 32 -3.59 -6.97 3.80
N PRO A 33 -3.45 -5.63 3.88
CA PRO A 33 -2.80 -4.86 2.83
C PRO A 33 -1.34 -5.29 2.60
N ASP A 34 -0.88 -5.27 1.36
CA ASP A 34 0.49 -5.65 1.01
C ASP A 34 1.53 -4.75 1.70
N LEU A 35 2.56 -5.34 2.32
CA LEU A 35 3.67 -4.57 2.88
C LEU A 35 4.39 -3.73 1.80
N LEU A 36 4.44 -4.22 0.57
CA LEU A 36 5.01 -3.48 -0.55
C LEU A 36 4.21 -2.21 -0.90
N ASP A 37 2.89 -2.22 -0.68
CA ASP A 37 2.05 -1.03 -0.89
C ASP A 37 2.39 0.08 0.12
N PHE A 38 2.83 -0.26 1.34
CA PHE A 38 3.35 0.73 2.29
C PHE A 38 4.61 1.43 1.75
N PHE A 39 5.58 0.68 1.22
CA PHE A 39 6.76 1.29 0.60
C PHE A 39 6.43 2.12 -0.64
N LEU A 40 5.46 1.66 -1.44
CA LEU A 40 4.98 2.42 -2.60
C LEU A 40 4.27 3.71 -2.19
N TYR A 41 3.51 3.69 -1.10
CA TYR A 41 2.91 4.89 -0.49
C TYR A 41 4.00 5.90 -0.11
N CYS A 42 5.00 5.50 0.67
CA CYS A 42 6.11 6.40 1.04
C CYS A 42 6.85 6.95 -0.20
N ALA A 43 7.00 6.14 -1.25
CA ALA A 43 7.60 6.58 -2.52
C ALA A 43 6.71 7.58 -3.28
N TYR A 44 5.40 7.39 -3.24
CA TYR A 44 4.41 8.27 -3.86
C TYR A 44 4.32 9.62 -3.17
N ASP A 45 4.52 9.67 -1.85
CA ASP A 45 4.57 10.93 -1.10
C ASP A 45 5.64 11.89 -1.65
N TYR A 46 6.78 11.39 -2.13
CA TYR A 46 7.76 12.26 -2.78
C TYR A 46 7.22 12.94 -4.05
N LEU A 47 6.34 12.28 -4.80
CA LEU A 47 5.68 12.85 -5.97
C LEU A 47 4.64 13.90 -5.54
N TYR A 48 3.84 13.58 -4.52
CA TYR A 48 2.82 14.47 -3.98
C TYR A 48 3.46 15.74 -3.40
N ASN A 49 4.47 15.57 -2.54
CA ASN A 49 5.22 16.63 -1.89
C ASN A 49 5.89 17.58 -2.89
N TYR A 50 6.40 17.07 -4.02
CA TYR A 50 6.97 17.93 -5.06
C TYR A 50 5.90 18.74 -5.82
N ARG A 51 4.73 18.15 -6.06
CA ARG A 51 3.67 18.77 -6.87
C ARG A 51 2.87 19.82 -6.09
N TYR A 52 2.57 19.54 -4.83
CA TYR A 52 1.60 20.31 -4.06
C TYR A 52 2.19 20.94 -2.79
N LEU A 53 3.39 20.53 -2.38
CA LEU A 53 4.09 21.06 -1.22
C LEU A 53 5.50 21.53 -1.63
N TYR A 54 6.35 21.91 -0.66
CA TYR A 54 7.70 22.42 -0.91
C TYR A 54 8.74 21.30 -1.11
N GLY A 55 8.41 20.29 -1.93
CA GLY A 55 9.28 19.16 -2.22
C GLY A 55 10.41 19.49 -3.20
N LYS A 56 11.60 18.88 -3.04
CA LYS A 56 12.74 19.06 -3.96
C LYS A 56 12.64 18.11 -5.15
N LYS A 57 13.02 18.57 -6.35
CA LYS A 57 13.01 17.78 -7.61
C LYS A 57 13.79 16.46 -7.54
N ARG A 58 14.86 16.40 -6.74
CA ARG A 58 15.62 15.16 -6.49
C ARG A 58 14.76 14.05 -5.88
N TYR A 59 13.84 14.40 -4.97
CA TYR A 59 12.95 13.43 -4.32
C TYR A 59 11.87 12.94 -5.29
N LEU A 60 11.35 13.81 -6.16
CA LEU A 60 10.45 13.39 -7.24
C LEU A 60 11.08 12.29 -8.11
N LEU A 61 12.34 12.48 -8.52
CA LEU A 61 13.06 11.51 -9.34
C LEU A 61 13.29 10.20 -8.57
N ALA A 62 13.71 10.30 -7.31
CA ALA A 62 13.90 9.13 -6.44
C ALA A 62 12.59 8.34 -6.23
N GLY A 63 11.48 9.03 -5.94
CA GLY A 63 10.17 8.40 -5.76
C GLY A 63 9.69 7.71 -7.03
N LYS A 64 9.81 8.35 -8.20
CA LYS A 64 9.47 7.73 -9.49
C LYS A 64 10.32 6.48 -9.76
N TYR A 65 11.61 6.56 -9.50
CA TYR A 65 12.52 5.42 -9.65
C TYR A 65 12.14 4.28 -8.70
N LEU A 66 11.88 4.57 -7.43
CA LEU A 66 11.53 3.58 -6.43
C LEU A 66 10.20 2.89 -6.76
N ILE A 67 9.17 3.65 -7.15
CA ILE A 67 7.88 3.09 -7.62
C ILE A 67 8.11 2.17 -8.81
N HIS A 68 8.86 2.62 -9.81
CA HIS A 68 9.14 1.81 -11.00
C HIS A 68 9.89 0.52 -10.64
N TYR A 69 10.92 0.62 -9.79
CA TYR A 69 11.71 -0.53 -9.35
C TYR A 69 10.86 -1.55 -8.60
N LEU A 70 10.08 -1.12 -7.60
CA LEU A 70 9.24 -1.99 -6.78
C LEU A 70 8.10 -2.63 -7.60
N GLU A 71 7.40 -1.86 -8.43
CA GLU A 71 6.37 -2.39 -9.34
C GLU A 71 6.96 -3.40 -10.33
N LYS A 72 8.15 -3.13 -10.88
CA LYS A 72 8.83 -4.06 -11.78
C LYS A 72 9.22 -5.36 -11.08
N LYS A 73 9.62 -5.32 -9.81
CA LYS A 73 9.92 -6.54 -9.04
C LYS A 73 8.68 -7.40 -8.79
N ARG A 74 7.50 -6.79 -8.58
CA ARG A 74 6.24 -7.53 -8.42
C ARG A 74 5.48 -7.79 -9.73
N SER A 75 5.95 -7.33 -10.89
CA SER A 75 5.20 -7.40 -12.15
C SER A 75 4.94 -8.84 -12.60
N PHE A 76 5.92 -9.73 -12.41
CA PHE A 76 5.78 -11.15 -12.74
C PHE A 76 4.66 -11.81 -11.93
N MET A 77 4.67 -11.59 -10.61
CA MET A 77 3.60 -12.05 -9.72
C MET A 77 2.24 -11.46 -10.12
N LYS A 78 2.19 -10.15 -10.44
CA LYS A 78 0.95 -9.50 -10.88
C LYS A 78 0.36 -10.14 -12.13
N SER A 79 1.20 -10.51 -13.10
CA SER A 79 0.77 -11.19 -14.34
C SER A 79 0.18 -12.58 -14.05
N LEU A 80 0.80 -13.35 -13.16
CA LEU A 80 0.26 -14.65 -12.75
C LEU A 80 -1.07 -14.51 -12.00
N LEU A 81 -1.19 -13.53 -11.09
CA LEU A 81 -2.40 -13.29 -10.32
C LEU A 81 -3.56 -12.76 -11.18
N GLN A 82 -3.29 -12.05 -12.28
CA GLN A 82 -4.35 -11.61 -13.22
C GLN A 82 -5.09 -12.77 -13.87
N ASN A 83 -4.42 -13.91 -14.04
CA ASN A 83 -5.02 -15.12 -14.60
C ASN A 83 -5.61 -16.05 -13.51
N SER A 84 -5.52 -15.65 -12.23
CA SER A 84 -6.06 -16.43 -11.13
C SER A 84 -7.57 -16.26 -11.02
N GLN A 85 -8.27 -17.37 -10.79
CA GLN A 85 -9.70 -17.35 -10.45
C GLN A 85 -9.95 -17.14 -8.96
N ARG A 86 -8.92 -17.30 -8.12
CA ARG A 86 -9.03 -17.29 -6.65
C ARG A 86 -8.49 -16.01 -6.01
N PHE A 87 -7.51 -15.37 -6.63
CA PHE A 87 -6.79 -14.24 -6.05
C PHE A 87 -6.82 -13.03 -6.98
N THR A 88 -6.88 -11.84 -6.39
CA THR A 88 -6.86 -10.58 -7.14
C THR A 88 -5.45 -10.04 -7.23
N SER A 89 -5.08 -9.53 -8.42
CA SER A 89 -3.77 -8.90 -8.63
C SER A 89 -3.69 -7.53 -7.94
N PRO A 90 -2.58 -7.19 -7.25
CA PRO A 90 -2.42 -5.88 -6.61
C PRO A 90 -2.53 -4.71 -7.60
N SER A 91 -3.33 -3.69 -7.25
CA SER A 91 -3.44 -2.46 -8.03
C SER A 91 -2.20 -1.56 -7.91
N SER A 92 -2.02 -0.64 -8.87
CA SER A 92 -0.91 0.32 -8.81
C SER A 92 -1.13 1.37 -7.72
N ILE A 93 -0.04 1.94 -7.19
CA ILE A 93 -0.13 3.05 -6.23
C ILE A 93 -0.85 4.27 -6.80
N TYR A 94 -0.71 4.52 -8.11
CA TYR A 94 -1.40 5.60 -8.80
C TYR A 94 -2.92 5.42 -8.80
N HIS A 95 -3.39 4.19 -9.05
CA HIS A 95 -4.81 3.89 -9.00
C HIS A 95 -5.37 3.98 -7.59
N LYS A 96 -4.63 3.52 -6.57
CA LYS A 96 -5.03 3.67 -5.17
C LYS A 96 -5.12 5.14 -4.76
N ALA A 97 -4.17 5.98 -5.19
CA ALA A 97 -4.18 7.41 -4.94
C ALA A 97 -5.39 8.10 -5.61
N ASP A 98 -5.72 7.72 -6.84
CA ASP A 98 -6.91 8.21 -7.53
C ASP A 98 -8.20 7.87 -6.77
N LEU A 99 -8.37 6.60 -6.36
CA LEU A 99 -9.51 6.18 -5.54
C LEU A 99 -9.57 6.91 -4.20
N ALA A 100 -8.45 7.04 -3.50
CA ALA A 100 -8.39 7.73 -2.21
C ALA A 100 -8.76 9.23 -2.34
N SER A 101 -8.34 9.87 -3.43
CA SER A 101 -8.62 11.29 -3.71
C SER A 101 -10.11 11.62 -3.85
N GLN A 102 -10.95 10.62 -4.17
CA GLN A 102 -12.39 10.79 -4.26
C GLN A 102 -13.07 10.88 -2.88
N VAL A 103 -12.40 10.40 -1.83
CA VAL A 103 -12.92 10.37 -0.46
C VAL A 103 -12.26 11.43 0.42
N MET A 104 -10.95 11.65 0.26
CA MET A 104 -10.18 12.60 1.06
C MET A 104 -9.01 13.17 0.27
N SER A 105 -8.60 14.40 0.60
CA SER A 105 -7.36 14.97 0.06
C SER A 105 -6.16 14.07 0.33
N LEU A 106 -5.36 13.82 -0.70
CA LEU A 106 -4.10 13.08 -0.56
C LEU A 106 -3.05 13.82 0.28
N GLY A 107 -3.27 15.11 0.56
CA GLY A 107 -2.42 15.93 1.43
C GLY A 107 -2.71 15.78 2.92
N HIS A 108 -3.62 14.89 3.31
CA HIS A 108 -3.83 14.53 4.72
C HIS A 108 -2.69 13.64 5.23
N HIS A 109 -1.53 14.24 5.44
CA HIS A 109 -0.40 13.63 6.15
C HIS A 109 -0.63 13.82 7.66
N CYS A 110 -1.46 12.98 8.27
CA CYS A 110 -1.66 12.96 9.71
C CYS A 110 -1.04 11.68 10.30
N GLY A 111 0.04 11.83 11.07
CA GLY A 111 0.78 10.72 11.67
C GLY A 111 2.28 11.01 11.74
N GLU A 112 3.03 10.17 12.43
CA GLU A 112 4.51 10.25 12.49
C GLU A 112 5.20 9.68 11.22
N GLY A 113 4.42 9.23 10.22
CA GLY A 113 4.92 8.69 8.96
C GLY A 113 3.81 8.34 7.98
#